data_AF-W8S8E3-F1
#
_entry.id   AF-W8S8E3-F1
#
_cell.length_a   1.000
_cell.length_b   1.000
_cell.length_c   1.000
_cell.angle_alpha   90.00
_cell.angle_beta   90.00
_cell.angle_gamma   90.00
#
_symmetry.space_group_name_H-M   'P 1'
#
loop_
_entity.id
_entity.type
_entity.pdbx_description
1 polymer ?
#
loop_
_entity_poly.entity_id
_entity_poly.type
_entity_poly.pdbx_seq_one_letter_code
_entity_poly.pdbx_strand_id
1 'polypeptide(L)'
;MSTPVADRHEVSALWRWQLPLALALFTFVLRYTYPEFSRFVILTEGWGPVELSHFVMPFLTGVVAIACLMSLPEGSQKALRIWFILLMLGGFFIAGEEHSWGQHFFNWSTPEYWAELNRQQETNLHNSSSWFNQKPQLVLQVSVLFAVVILPLGTRYGRFSGLRERFAFVLPGISTYAIGRFMVFYAIWDQLAKNLDFPEISTREAEVMETYLYGFLLIYAITMFKRIKRHTTGAA
;
A
#
# COMPACT_ATOMS: atom_id res chain seq x y z
N MET A 1 4.08 22.32 11.93
CA MET A 1 3.10 21.21 12.01
C MET A 1 3.58 20.15 12.99
N SER A 2 3.28 20.29 14.27
CA SER A 2 3.18 19.16 15.19
C SER A 2 1.70 18.81 15.25
N THR A 3 1.18 18.16 14.20
CA THR A 3 -0.14 17.52 14.34
C THR A 3 0.00 16.45 15.40
N PRO A 4 -0.77 16.47 16.50
CA PRO A 4 -0.98 15.24 17.26
C PRO A 4 -1.41 14.17 16.25
N VAL A 5 -0.94 12.93 16.40
CA VAL A 5 -1.50 11.79 15.66
C VAL A 5 -2.99 11.82 15.92
N ALA A 6 -3.73 12.44 15.00
CA ALA A 6 -5.09 12.79 15.27
C ALA A 6 -5.84 11.48 15.12
N ASP A 7 -6.40 10.97 16.22
CA ASP A 7 -7.36 9.86 16.25
C ASP A 7 -8.69 10.30 15.60
N ARG A 8 -8.58 10.94 14.43
CA ARG A 8 -9.68 11.56 13.70
C ARG A 8 -10.02 10.69 12.51
N HIS A 9 -11.31 10.59 12.23
CA HIS A 9 -11.80 9.94 11.03
C HIS A 9 -11.65 10.89 9.83
N GLU A 10 -10.49 10.87 9.17
CA GLU A 10 -10.21 11.71 8.00
C GLU A 10 -10.92 11.23 6.73
N VAL A 11 -11.32 9.96 6.69
CA VAL A 11 -12.14 9.37 5.62
C VAL A 11 -13.46 8.81 6.18
N SER A 12 -14.47 8.70 5.32
CA SER A 12 -15.79 8.23 5.72
C SER A 12 -15.76 6.78 6.19
N ALA A 13 -16.83 6.35 6.87
CA ALA A 13 -17.02 4.95 7.25
C ALA A 13 -16.74 4.00 6.06
N LEU A 14 -17.27 4.31 4.87
CA LEU A 14 -17.05 3.52 3.66
C LEU A 14 -15.59 3.09 3.46
N TRP A 15 -14.67 4.06 3.45
CA TRP A 15 -13.24 3.82 3.23
C TRP A 15 -12.52 3.25 4.46
N ARG A 16 -13.02 3.51 5.68
CA ARG A 16 -12.35 3.10 6.92
C ARG A 16 -12.50 1.62 7.23
N TRP A 17 -13.65 1.01 6.96
CA TRP A 17 -13.94 -0.37 7.39
C TRP A 17 -14.87 -1.14 6.45
N GLN A 18 -15.81 -0.48 5.76
CA GLN A 18 -16.79 -1.17 4.92
C GLN A 18 -16.13 -1.68 3.65
N LEU A 19 -15.30 -0.87 3.00
CA LEU A 19 -14.58 -1.27 1.79
C LEU A 19 -13.53 -2.36 2.09
N PRO A 20 -12.65 -2.25 3.11
CA PRO A 20 -11.75 -3.34 3.47
C PRO A 20 -12.48 -4.65 3.79
N LEU A 21 -13.59 -4.59 4.53
CA LEU A 21 -14.39 -5.77 4.86
C LEU A 21 -15.08 -6.34 3.62
N ALA A 22 -15.68 -5.49 2.78
CA ALA A 22 -16.35 -5.90 1.55
C ALA A 22 -15.37 -6.58 0.59
N LEU A 23 -14.13 -6.07 0.49
CA LEU A 23 -13.08 -6.72 -0.30
C LEU A 23 -12.74 -8.11 0.24
N ALA A 24 -12.58 -8.28 1.56
CA ALA A 24 -12.30 -9.58 2.16
C ALA A 24 -13.44 -10.58 1.94
N LEU A 25 -14.69 -10.12 2.10
CA LEU A 25 -15.86 -10.95 1.84
C LEU A 25 -15.98 -11.30 0.35
N PHE A 26 -15.67 -10.36 -0.53
CA PHE A 26 -15.71 -10.57 -1.97
C PHE A 26 -14.68 -11.61 -2.42
N THR A 27 -13.42 -11.50 -1.99
CA THR A 27 -12.36 -12.47 -2.34
C THR A 27 -12.65 -13.84 -1.76
N PHE A 28 -13.17 -13.91 -0.53
CA PHE A 28 -13.63 -15.14 0.09
C PHE A 28 -14.77 -15.78 -0.73
N VAL A 29 -15.86 -15.04 -1.00
CA VAL A 29 -17.00 -15.57 -1.77
C VAL A 29 -16.54 -16.07 -3.14
N LEU A 30 -15.74 -15.31 -3.88
CA LEU A 30 -15.24 -15.72 -5.19
C LEU A 30 -14.45 -17.02 -5.14
N ARG A 31 -13.63 -17.24 -4.10
CA ARG A 31 -12.86 -18.47 -3.93
C ARG A 31 -13.75 -19.71 -3.85
N TYR A 32 -14.89 -19.61 -3.16
CA TYR A 32 -15.79 -20.74 -2.92
C TYR A 32 -16.91 -20.89 -3.95
N THR A 33 -17.31 -19.81 -4.65
CA THR A 33 -18.40 -19.84 -5.63
C THR A 33 -17.91 -19.89 -7.07
N TYR A 34 -16.83 -19.18 -7.40
CA TYR A 34 -16.30 -19.05 -8.77
C TYR A 34 -14.76 -19.05 -8.82
N PRO A 35 -14.08 -20.13 -8.38
CA PRO A 35 -12.62 -20.18 -8.30
C PRO A 35 -11.93 -20.00 -9.66
N GLU A 36 -12.47 -20.59 -10.72
CA GLU A 36 -11.91 -20.47 -12.08
C GLU A 36 -12.01 -19.03 -12.61
N PHE A 37 -13.13 -18.34 -12.36
CA PHE A 37 -13.29 -16.92 -12.71
C PHE A 37 -12.29 -16.06 -11.92
N SER A 38 -12.12 -16.34 -10.63
CA SER A 38 -11.13 -15.63 -9.82
C SER A 38 -9.71 -15.84 -10.34
N ARG A 39 -9.36 -17.06 -10.77
CA ARG A 39 -8.01 -17.38 -11.24
C ARG A 39 -7.73 -16.82 -12.64
N PHE A 40 -8.69 -16.93 -13.55
CA PHE A 40 -8.45 -16.64 -14.97
C PHE A 40 -8.98 -15.29 -15.46
N VAL A 41 -9.74 -14.56 -14.64
CA VAL A 41 -10.24 -13.22 -14.97
C VAL A 41 -9.76 -12.18 -13.96
N ILE A 42 -9.90 -12.44 -12.66
CA ILE A 42 -9.57 -11.46 -11.63
C ILE A 42 -8.05 -11.33 -11.42
N LEU A 43 -7.36 -12.46 -11.43
CA LEU A 43 -5.91 -12.60 -11.16
C LEU A 43 -5.09 -12.84 -12.43
N THR A 44 -5.62 -12.47 -13.59
CA THR A 44 -4.94 -12.62 -14.88
C THR A 44 -3.70 -11.75 -14.94
N GLU A 45 -2.59 -12.32 -15.40
CA GLU A 45 -1.34 -11.57 -15.57
C GLU A 45 -1.42 -10.51 -16.68
N GLY A 46 -0.71 -9.41 -16.48
CA GLY A 46 -0.65 -8.18 -17.28
C GLY A 46 -1.87 -7.27 -17.17
N TRP A 47 -3.09 -7.81 -17.17
CA TRP A 47 -4.33 -7.02 -17.38
C TRP A 47 -5.49 -7.38 -16.46
N GLY A 48 -5.29 -8.30 -15.52
CA GLY A 48 -6.29 -8.64 -14.52
C GLY A 48 -6.68 -7.41 -13.69
N PRO A 49 -7.95 -7.30 -13.26
CA PRO A 49 -8.40 -6.23 -12.38
C PRO A 49 -7.51 -6.02 -11.14
N VAL A 50 -6.95 -7.09 -10.58
CA VAL A 50 -6.07 -7.02 -9.42
C VAL A 50 -4.73 -6.37 -9.77
N GLU A 51 -4.06 -6.80 -10.83
CA GLU A 51 -2.78 -6.20 -11.25
C GLU A 51 -2.94 -4.75 -11.70
N LEU A 52 -4.02 -4.42 -12.41
CA LEU A 52 -4.31 -3.03 -12.74
C LEU A 52 -4.52 -2.20 -11.46
N SER A 53 -5.12 -2.78 -10.42
CA SER A 53 -5.25 -2.12 -9.13
C SER A 53 -3.89 -1.88 -8.46
N HIS A 54 -2.95 -2.82 -8.62
CA HIS A 54 -1.58 -2.72 -8.13
C HIS A 54 -0.74 -1.69 -8.88
N PHE A 55 -1.06 -1.41 -10.15
CA PHE A 55 -0.54 -0.23 -10.85
C PHE A 55 -1.20 1.08 -10.40
N VAL A 56 -2.54 1.12 -10.40
CA VAL A 56 -3.31 2.36 -10.21
C VAL A 56 -3.17 2.92 -8.80
N MET A 57 -3.24 2.09 -7.75
CA MET A 57 -3.21 2.60 -6.37
C MET A 57 -1.87 3.25 -6.00
N PRO A 58 -0.70 2.66 -6.29
CA PRO A 58 0.60 3.31 -6.08
C PRO A 58 0.82 4.51 -6.99
N PHE A 59 0.37 4.47 -8.25
CA PHE A 59 0.42 5.63 -9.14
C PHE A 59 -0.35 6.82 -8.55
N LEU A 60 -1.60 6.59 -8.12
CA LEU A 60 -2.42 7.61 -7.45
C LEU A 60 -1.80 8.05 -6.12
N THR A 61 -1.12 7.16 -5.39
CA THR A 61 -0.36 7.54 -4.19
C THR A 61 0.73 8.55 -4.55
N GLY A 62 1.47 8.33 -5.64
CA GLY A 62 2.46 9.26 -6.17
C GLY A 62 1.85 10.63 -6.52
N VAL A 63 0.73 10.64 -7.24
CA VAL A 63 -0.01 11.86 -7.61
C VAL A 63 -0.49 12.62 -6.37
N VAL A 64 -1.07 11.93 -5.38
CA VAL A 64 -1.53 12.56 -4.14
C VAL A 64 -0.35 13.08 -3.30
N ALA A 65 0.80 12.41 -3.33
CA ALA A 65 2.02 12.89 -2.67
C ALA A 65 2.55 14.19 -3.31
N ILE A 66 2.47 14.33 -4.64
CA ILE A 66 2.74 15.61 -5.33
C ILE A 66 1.78 16.69 -4.82
N ALA A 67 0.48 16.40 -4.76
CA ALA A 67 -0.51 17.34 -4.27
C ALA A 67 -0.25 17.75 -2.80
N CYS A 68 0.25 16.82 -1.96
CA CYS A 68 0.70 17.10 -0.61
C CYS A 68 1.88 18.09 -0.62
N LEU A 69 2.93 17.82 -1.40
CA LEU A 69 4.11 18.70 -1.52
C LEU A 69 3.72 20.12 -1.95
N MET A 70 2.87 20.25 -2.97
CA MET A 70 2.41 21.54 -3.49
C MET A 70 1.50 22.29 -2.50
N SER A 71 0.88 21.59 -1.55
CA SER A 71 -0.02 22.17 -0.56
C SER A 71 0.65 22.46 0.79
N LEU A 72 1.94 22.13 0.95
CA LEU A 72 2.64 22.35 2.21
C LEU A 72 2.78 23.85 2.52
N PRO A 73 2.38 24.31 3.72
CA PRO A 73 2.60 25.70 4.13
C PRO A 73 4.07 26.09 4.16
N GLU A 74 4.33 27.38 4.00
CA GLU A 74 5.66 27.96 4.26
C GLU A 74 6.12 27.63 5.69
N GLY A 75 7.43 27.39 5.85
CA GLY A 75 8.00 26.96 7.14
C GLY A 75 7.71 25.51 7.55
N SER A 76 7.05 24.70 6.70
CA SER A 76 6.89 23.26 6.95
C SER A 76 8.23 22.55 7.15
N GLN A 77 8.28 21.60 8.09
CA GLN A 77 9.49 20.87 8.48
C GLN A 77 10.15 20.19 7.26
N LYS A 78 11.49 20.27 7.14
CA LYS A 78 12.24 19.61 6.06
C LYS A 78 11.98 18.10 6.00
N ALA A 79 11.87 17.45 7.16
CA ALA A 79 11.56 16.02 7.25
C ALA A 79 10.22 15.65 6.59
N LEU A 80 9.19 16.49 6.74
CA LEU A 80 7.88 16.25 6.11
C LEU A 80 7.93 16.40 4.58
N ARG A 81 8.74 17.35 4.08
CA ARG A 81 8.99 17.50 2.63
C ARG A 81 9.69 16.26 2.07
N ILE A 82 10.78 15.84 2.71
CA ILE A 82 11.53 14.63 2.34
C ILE A 82 10.60 13.42 2.33
N TRP A 83 9.76 13.29 3.36
CA TRP A 83 8.81 12.20 3.45
C TRP A 83 7.86 12.12 2.25
N PHE A 84 7.26 13.23 1.82
CA PHE A 84 6.38 13.21 0.65
C PHE A 84 7.14 13.01 -0.67
N ILE A 85 8.39 13.45 -0.78
CA ILE A 85 9.25 13.10 -1.93
C ILE A 85 9.46 11.59 -1.97
N LEU A 86 9.78 10.96 -0.83
CA LEU A 86 9.94 9.51 -0.75
C LEU A 86 8.63 8.77 -1.07
N LEU A 87 7.48 9.27 -0.58
CA LEU A 87 6.17 8.69 -0.89
C LEU A 87 5.83 8.83 -2.38
N MET A 88 6.17 9.96 -3.00
CA MET A 88 5.99 10.21 -4.43
C MET A 88 6.84 9.25 -5.27
N LEU A 89 8.14 9.22 -5.01
CA LEU A 89 9.07 8.35 -5.73
C LEU A 89 8.73 6.87 -5.50
N GLY A 90 8.40 6.49 -4.27
CA GLY A 90 7.98 5.13 -3.95
C GLY A 90 6.69 4.72 -4.66
N GLY A 91 5.68 5.60 -4.71
CA GLY A 91 4.43 5.33 -5.43
C GLY A 91 4.63 5.09 -6.92
N PHE A 92 5.42 5.94 -7.59
CA PHE A 92 5.74 5.76 -9.01
C PHE A 92 6.68 4.59 -9.27
N PHE A 93 7.62 4.32 -8.37
CA PHE A 93 8.49 3.16 -8.47
C PHE A 93 7.68 1.87 -8.42
N ILE A 94 6.79 1.72 -7.43
CA ILE A 94 5.92 0.54 -7.33
C ILE A 94 5.03 0.43 -8.58
N ALA A 95 4.35 1.51 -8.99
CA ALA A 95 3.53 1.47 -10.20
C ALA A 95 4.34 1.10 -11.46
N GLY A 96 5.56 1.64 -11.58
CA GLY A 96 6.49 1.27 -12.65
C GLY A 96 6.79 -0.22 -12.62
N GLU A 97 7.21 -0.75 -11.47
CA GLU A 97 7.52 -2.18 -11.32
C GLU A 97 6.33 -3.08 -11.67
N GLU A 98 5.14 -2.79 -11.13
CA GLU A 98 3.88 -3.56 -11.35
C GLU A 98 3.37 -3.53 -12.79
N HIS A 99 3.89 -2.63 -13.64
CA HIS A 99 3.49 -2.55 -15.04
C HIS A 99 4.68 -2.37 -15.97
N SER A 100 5.82 -2.94 -15.60
CA SER A 100 7.00 -3.05 -16.45
C SER A 100 7.48 -1.71 -17.02
N TRP A 101 7.40 -0.65 -16.21
CA TRP A 101 7.69 0.74 -16.56
C TRP A 101 6.90 1.30 -17.73
N GLY A 102 5.74 0.69 -18.03
CA GLY A 102 4.84 1.02 -19.12
C GLY A 102 4.89 0.03 -20.30
N GLN A 103 5.68 -1.03 -20.22
CA GLN A 103 5.84 -1.98 -21.33
C GLN A 103 4.53 -2.61 -21.74
N HIS A 104 3.63 -2.92 -20.80
CA HIS A 104 2.30 -3.44 -21.13
C HIS A 104 1.44 -2.43 -21.90
N PHE A 105 1.63 -1.12 -21.68
CA PHE A 105 0.85 -0.09 -22.39
C PHE A 105 1.36 0.15 -23.81
N PHE A 106 2.67 0.16 -24.01
CA PHE A 106 3.29 0.58 -25.27
C PHE A 106 3.94 -0.57 -26.06
N ASN A 107 3.95 -1.78 -25.50
CA ASN A 107 4.36 -3.04 -26.13
C ASN A 107 5.76 -3.00 -26.78
N TRP A 108 6.72 -2.35 -26.14
CA TRP A 108 8.12 -2.44 -26.59
C TRP A 108 8.74 -3.80 -26.22
N SER A 109 9.72 -4.23 -27.02
CA SER A 109 10.49 -5.44 -26.74
C SER A 109 11.47 -5.26 -25.59
N THR A 110 11.64 -6.30 -24.80
CA THR A 110 12.68 -6.37 -23.78
C THR A 110 14.04 -6.55 -24.45
N PRO A 111 15.06 -5.73 -24.12
CA PRO A 111 16.41 -5.88 -24.67
C PRO A 111 16.99 -7.26 -24.37
N GLU A 112 17.79 -7.82 -25.29
CA GLU A 112 18.30 -9.20 -25.18
C GLU A 112 19.10 -9.43 -23.90
N TYR A 113 19.96 -8.48 -23.52
CA TYR A 113 20.75 -8.56 -22.29
C TYR A 113 19.87 -8.58 -21.01
N TRP A 114 18.66 -8.04 -21.08
CA TRP A 114 17.73 -7.99 -19.96
C TRP A 114 16.78 -9.18 -19.95
N ALA A 115 16.39 -9.66 -21.13
CA ALA A 115 15.60 -10.87 -21.34
C ALA A 115 16.27 -12.12 -20.72
N GLU A 116 17.59 -12.18 -20.67
CA GLU A 116 18.32 -13.28 -20.01
C GLU A 116 18.18 -13.25 -18.48
N LEU A 117 17.93 -12.07 -17.90
CA LEU A 117 17.84 -11.86 -16.46
C LEU A 117 16.38 -11.80 -15.96
N ASN A 118 15.47 -11.26 -16.77
CA ASN A 118 14.07 -11.08 -16.43
C ASN A 118 13.24 -12.29 -16.85
N ARG A 119 12.64 -12.96 -15.87
CA ARG A 119 11.93 -14.23 -16.08
C ARG A 119 10.63 -14.12 -16.88
N GLN A 120 10.08 -12.91 -17.02
CA GLN A 120 8.85 -12.65 -17.76
C GLN A 120 9.10 -11.90 -19.08
N GLN A 121 10.37 -11.74 -19.50
CA GLN A 121 10.72 -10.95 -20.67
C GLN A 121 10.19 -9.51 -20.56
N GLU A 122 10.32 -8.92 -19.37
CA GLU A 122 9.82 -7.57 -19.07
C GLU A 122 10.93 -6.61 -18.64
N THR A 123 10.66 -5.30 -18.64
CA THR A 123 11.62 -4.25 -18.27
C THR A 123 11.63 -3.85 -16.79
N ASN A 124 10.87 -4.51 -15.92
CA ASN A 124 10.90 -4.30 -14.46
C ASN A 124 12.08 -5.01 -13.78
N LEU A 125 12.40 -4.57 -12.56
CA LEU A 125 13.38 -5.21 -11.68
C LEU A 125 12.77 -6.38 -10.90
N HIS A 126 11.47 -6.31 -10.55
CA HIS A 126 10.85 -7.30 -9.67
C HIS A 126 10.82 -8.73 -10.27
N ASN A 127 10.87 -8.88 -11.60
CA ASN A 127 10.91 -10.19 -12.25
C ASN A 127 12.32 -10.72 -12.47
N SER A 128 13.36 -9.89 -12.24
CA SER A 128 14.76 -10.28 -12.38
C SER A 128 15.27 -11.15 -11.21
N SER A 129 14.74 -10.98 -10.00
CA SER A 129 15.13 -11.81 -8.85
C SER A 129 14.07 -11.87 -7.76
N SER A 130 14.06 -12.97 -6.99
CA SER A 130 13.19 -13.07 -5.80
C SER A 130 13.49 -11.99 -4.76
N TRP A 131 14.73 -11.49 -4.72
CA TRP A 131 15.12 -10.41 -3.82
C TRP A 131 14.39 -9.10 -4.15
N PHE A 132 14.40 -8.70 -5.43
CA PHE A 132 13.72 -7.49 -5.88
C PHE A 132 12.20 -7.59 -5.81
N ASN A 133 11.64 -8.80 -5.95
CA ASN A 133 10.23 -9.04 -5.71
C ASN A 133 9.87 -8.91 -4.21
N GLN A 134 10.55 -9.66 -3.34
CA GLN A 134 10.08 -9.85 -1.96
C GLN A 134 10.51 -8.76 -0.98
N LYS A 135 11.74 -8.22 -1.11
CA LYS A 135 12.31 -7.35 -0.07
C LYS A 135 11.68 -5.96 -0.02
N PRO A 136 11.45 -5.25 -1.14
CA PRO A 136 10.76 -3.96 -1.10
C PRO A 136 9.38 -4.07 -0.46
N GLN A 137 8.63 -5.11 -0.84
CA GLN A 137 7.32 -5.41 -0.30
C GLN A 137 7.38 -5.70 1.21
N LEU A 138 8.33 -6.53 1.67
CA LEU A 138 8.52 -6.84 3.09
C LEU A 138 8.79 -5.59 3.94
N VAL A 139 9.58 -4.64 3.44
CA VAL A 139 9.84 -3.37 4.15
C VAL A 139 8.54 -2.60 4.36
N LEU A 140 7.67 -2.54 3.36
CA LEU A 140 6.36 -1.89 3.47
C LEU A 140 5.43 -2.65 4.43
N GLN A 141 5.36 -3.97 4.33
CA GLN A 141 4.55 -4.81 5.23
C GLN A 141 4.95 -4.61 6.70
N VAL A 142 6.25 -4.66 7.01
CA VAL A 142 6.77 -4.43 8.37
C VAL A 142 6.48 -3.00 8.83
N SER A 143 6.60 -2.01 7.95
CA SER A 143 6.29 -0.61 8.27
C SER A 143 4.81 -0.43 8.65
N VAL A 144 3.90 -1.06 7.91
CA VAL A 144 2.46 -1.03 8.20
C VAL A 144 2.15 -1.77 9.50
N LEU A 145 2.68 -2.99 9.68
CA LEU A 145 2.56 -3.75 10.94
C LEU A 145 3.00 -2.89 12.14
N PHE A 146 4.15 -2.25 12.00
CA PHE A 146 4.65 -1.36 13.03
C PHE A 146 3.69 -0.21 13.32
N ALA A 147 3.21 0.47 12.28
CA ALA A 147 2.41 1.68 12.43
C ALA A 147 0.98 1.43 12.93
N VAL A 148 0.33 0.33 12.54
CA VAL A 148 -1.10 0.06 12.83
C VAL A 148 -1.34 -0.97 13.96
N VAL A 149 -0.31 -1.74 14.33
CA VAL A 149 -0.40 -2.77 15.39
C VAL A 149 0.61 -2.49 16.50
N ILE A 150 1.92 -2.52 16.22
CA ILE A 150 2.95 -2.49 17.26
C ILE A 150 2.98 -1.15 17.98
N LEU A 151 2.99 -0.04 17.24
CA LEU A 151 3.09 1.29 17.82
C LEU A 151 1.87 1.63 18.70
N PRO A 152 0.60 1.43 18.25
CA PRO A 152 -0.57 1.66 19.11
C PRO A 152 -0.58 0.79 20.36
N LEU A 153 -0.25 -0.50 20.24
CA LEU A 153 -0.15 -1.40 21.40
C LEU A 153 0.95 -0.95 22.37
N GLY A 154 2.14 -0.64 21.86
CA GLY A 154 3.22 -0.12 22.69
C GLY A 154 2.81 1.14 23.45
N THR A 155 2.18 2.10 22.78
CA THR A 155 1.69 3.33 23.42
C THR A 155 0.64 3.07 24.49
N ARG A 156 -0.25 2.08 24.31
CA ARG A 156 -1.23 1.67 25.32
C ARG A 156 -0.57 1.15 26.60
N TYR A 157 0.59 0.50 26.49
CA TYR A 157 1.37 0.00 27.63
C TYR A 157 2.45 0.99 28.12
N GLY A 158 2.34 2.27 27.76
CA GLY A 158 3.29 3.31 28.17
C GLY A 158 4.67 3.23 27.49
N ARG A 159 4.83 2.40 26.46
CA ARG A 159 6.04 2.31 25.64
C ARG A 159 5.85 3.13 24.35
N PHE A 160 6.93 3.64 23.76
CA PHE A 160 6.90 4.38 22.48
C PHE A 160 6.05 5.67 22.41
N SER A 161 5.60 6.24 23.53
CA SER A 161 4.89 7.53 23.55
C SER A 161 5.70 8.65 22.90
N GLY A 162 6.97 8.81 23.30
CA GLY A 162 7.88 9.79 22.72
C GLY A 162 8.19 9.53 21.23
N LEU A 163 8.19 8.27 20.79
CA LEU A 163 8.34 7.93 19.37
C LEU A 163 7.10 8.36 18.57
N ARG A 164 5.91 8.06 19.08
CA ARG A 164 4.63 8.48 18.48
C ARG A 164 4.56 9.99 18.36
N GLU A 165 4.96 10.73 19.39
CA GLU A 165 4.99 12.20 19.37
C GLU A 165 6.01 12.74 18.37
N ARG A 166 7.24 12.20 18.38
CA ARG A 166 8.32 12.62 17.46
C ARG A 166 7.94 12.44 16.00
N PHE A 167 7.29 11.33 15.66
CA PHE A 167 6.91 10.99 14.28
C PHE A 167 5.44 11.29 13.96
N ALA A 168 4.73 12.02 14.82
CA ALA A 168 3.29 12.28 14.68
C ALA A 168 2.92 12.94 13.33
N PHE A 169 3.85 13.69 12.75
CA PHE A 169 3.70 14.39 11.47
C PHE A 169 3.66 13.45 10.25
N VAL A 170 4.11 12.19 10.36
CA VAL A 170 4.08 11.19 9.27
C VAL A 170 3.27 9.95 9.63
N LEU A 171 2.95 9.73 10.90
CA LEU A 171 2.25 8.52 11.29
C LEU A 171 0.84 8.45 10.71
N PRO A 172 0.41 7.24 10.28
CA PRO A 172 -0.90 7.04 9.72
C PRO A 172 -1.99 7.23 10.80
N GLY A 173 -3.12 7.81 10.39
CA GLY A 173 -4.28 8.01 11.28
C GLY A 173 -5.13 6.75 11.45
N ILE A 174 -6.06 6.80 12.40
CA ILE A 174 -7.02 5.71 12.66
C ILE A 174 -7.83 5.32 11.41
N SER A 175 -7.98 6.22 10.45
CA SER A 175 -8.60 5.97 9.15
C SER A 175 -7.97 4.83 8.35
N THR A 176 -6.68 4.56 8.57
CA THR A 176 -5.92 3.53 7.85
C THR A 176 -5.84 2.21 8.62
N TYR A 177 -6.35 2.15 9.85
CA TYR A 177 -6.10 1.00 10.72
C TYR A 177 -6.78 -0.27 10.24
N ALA A 178 -8.01 -0.20 9.72
CA ALA A 178 -8.66 -1.43 9.25
C ALA A 178 -7.95 -1.99 8.02
N ILE A 179 -7.70 -1.16 7.00
CA ILE A 179 -7.03 -1.62 5.77
C ILE A 179 -5.62 -2.16 6.08
N GLY A 180 -4.86 -1.50 6.96
CA GLY A 180 -3.56 -1.98 7.41
C GLY A 180 -3.63 -3.28 8.23
N ARG A 181 -4.67 -3.47 9.05
CA ARG A 181 -4.87 -4.72 9.80
C ARG A 181 -5.30 -5.88 8.91
N PHE A 182 -6.13 -5.63 7.90
CA PHE A 182 -6.44 -6.64 6.88
C PHE A 182 -5.18 -7.04 6.09
N MET A 183 -4.34 -6.06 5.70
CA MET A 183 -3.03 -6.35 5.10
C MET A 183 -2.21 -7.30 6.01
N VAL A 184 -2.04 -6.94 7.28
CA VAL A 184 -1.29 -7.77 8.25
C VAL A 184 -1.92 -9.16 8.41
N PHE A 185 -3.25 -9.25 8.47
CA PHE A 185 -3.96 -10.51 8.54
C PHE A 185 -3.64 -11.42 7.34
N TYR A 186 -3.76 -10.91 6.12
CA TYR A 186 -3.45 -11.67 4.91
C TYR A 186 -1.95 -12.01 4.81
N ALA A 187 -1.06 -11.13 5.26
CA ALA A 187 0.38 -11.41 5.29
C ALA A 187 0.72 -12.57 6.24
N ILE A 188 0.06 -12.64 7.39
CA ILE A 188 0.20 -13.78 8.32
C ILE A 188 -0.46 -15.02 7.73
N TRP A 189 -1.67 -14.90 7.18
CA TRP A 189 -2.42 -16.02 6.64
C TRP A 189 -1.69 -16.69 5.47
N ASP A 190 -1.12 -15.92 4.56
CA ASP A 190 -0.29 -16.41 3.46
C ASP A 190 0.87 -17.27 3.97
N GLN A 191 1.53 -16.85 5.06
CA GLN A 191 2.62 -17.62 5.66
C GLN A 191 2.13 -18.88 6.39
N LEU A 192 0.96 -18.83 7.03
CA LEU A 192 0.36 -20.02 7.65
C LEU A 192 -0.05 -21.03 6.58
N ALA A 193 -0.66 -20.58 5.47
CA ALA A 193 -1.07 -21.44 4.37
C ALA A 193 0.15 -22.11 3.70
N LYS A 194 1.23 -21.35 3.47
CA LYS A 194 2.46 -21.86 2.82
C LYS A 194 3.30 -22.80 3.70
N ASN A 195 3.33 -22.58 5.02
CA ASN A 195 4.28 -23.27 5.89
C ASN A 195 3.65 -24.25 6.88
N LEU A 196 2.33 -24.16 7.14
CA LEU A 196 1.62 -24.94 8.16
C LEU A 196 0.33 -25.59 7.62
N ASP A 197 0.17 -25.71 6.30
CA ASP A 197 -0.98 -26.33 5.63
C ASP A 197 -2.35 -25.76 6.04
N PHE A 198 -2.41 -24.47 6.37
CA PHE A 198 -3.69 -23.80 6.62
C PHE A 198 -4.51 -23.69 5.32
N PRO A 199 -5.86 -23.74 5.41
CA PRO A 199 -6.68 -23.60 4.23
C PRO A 199 -6.57 -22.21 3.60
N GLU A 200 -6.51 -22.17 2.28
CA GLU A 200 -6.65 -20.93 1.51
C GLU A 200 -8.06 -20.36 1.69
N ILE A 201 -8.15 -19.06 1.99
CA ILE A 201 -9.40 -18.32 2.15
C ILE A 201 -9.68 -17.40 0.96
N SER A 202 -8.68 -17.13 0.13
CA SER A 202 -8.79 -16.51 -1.19
C SER A 202 -8.06 -17.33 -2.25
N THR A 203 -8.18 -16.96 -3.52
CA THR A 203 -7.53 -17.68 -4.62
C THR A 203 -6.01 -17.51 -4.62
N ARG A 204 -5.51 -16.35 -4.16
CA ARG A 204 -4.08 -16.05 -4.00
C ARG A 204 -3.92 -15.02 -2.88
N GLU A 205 -3.45 -15.47 -1.71
CA GLU A 205 -3.39 -14.61 -0.51
C GLU A 205 -2.39 -13.46 -0.66
N ALA A 206 -1.26 -13.70 -1.31
CA ALA A 206 -0.27 -12.66 -1.60
C ALA A 206 -0.86 -11.50 -2.42
N GLU A 207 -1.67 -11.80 -3.44
CA GLU A 207 -2.30 -10.80 -4.31
C GLU A 207 -3.30 -9.93 -3.55
N VAL A 208 -4.11 -10.58 -2.69
CA VAL A 208 -5.06 -9.88 -1.82
C VAL A 208 -4.32 -9.02 -0.80
N MET A 209 -3.25 -9.53 -0.21
CA MET A 209 -2.38 -8.78 0.68
C MET A 209 -1.82 -7.52 0.00
N GLU A 210 -1.35 -7.63 -1.24
CA GLU A 210 -0.84 -6.52 -2.04
C GLU A 210 -1.90 -5.46 -2.31
N THR A 211 -3.13 -5.87 -2.64
CA THR A 211 -4.26 -4.95 -2.78
C THR A 211 -4.49 -4.16 -1.50
N TYR A 212 -4.43 -4.80 -0.33
CA TYR A 212 -4.54 -4.10 0.95
C TYR A 212 -3.34 -3.18 1.25
N LEU A 213 -2.12 -3.59 0.87
CA LEU A 213 -0.90 -2.81 1.06
C LEU A 213 -0.92 -1.53 0.22
N TYR A 214 -1.22 -1.64 -1.07
CA TYR A 214 -1.28 -0.51 -1.98
C TYR A 214 -2.49 0.39 -1.70
N GLY A 215 -3.62 -0.20 -1.32
CA GLY A 215 -4.77 0.54 -0.81
C GLY A 215 -4.42 1.31 0.47
N PHE A 216 -3.62 0.74 1.38
CA PHE A 216 -3.15 1.44 2.58
C PHE A 216 -2.32 2.66 2.22
N LEU A 217 -1.38 2.55 1.27
CA LEU A 217 -0.55 3.68 0.80
C LEU A 217 -1.42 4.81 0.24
N LEU A 218 -2.41 4.47 -0.59
CA LEU A 218 -3.30 5.46 -1.20
C LEU A 218 -4.17 6.17 -0.16
N ILE A 219 -4.83 5.40 0.73
CA ILE A 219 -5.64 5.98 1.80
C ILE A 219 -4.76 6.84 2.72
N TYR A 220 -3.55 6.37 3.03
CA TYR A 220 -2.58 7.14 3.80
C TYR A 220 -2.27 8.48 3.13
N ALA A 221 -1.89 8.50 1.85
CA ALA A 221 -1.61 9.73 1.11
C ALA A 221 -2.82 10.70 1.11
N ILE A 222 -4.03 10.19 0.90
CA ILE A 222 -5.28 10.98 0.95
C ILE A 222 -5.51 11.57 2.34
N THR A 223 -5.29 10.79 3.41
CA THR A 223 -5.46 11.28 4.79
C THR A 223 -4.45 12.40 5.10
N MET A 224 -3.21 12.27 4.62
CA MET A 224 -2.18 13.30 4.76
C MET A 224 -2.55 14.57 4.00
N PHE A 225 -3.04 14.47 2.78
CA PHE A 225 -3.51 15.61 2.00
C PHE A 225 -4.63 16.38 2.72
N LYS A 226 -5.61 15.65 3.28
CA LYS A 226 -6.69 16.24 4.07
C LYS A 226 -6.20 16.94 5.33
N ARG A 227 -5.19 16.39 6.01
CA ARG A 227 -4.57 17.04 7.18
C ARG A 227 -3.91 18.36 6.80
N ILE A 228 -3.17 18.38 5.69
CA ILE A 228 -2.53 19.60 5.18
C ILE A 228 -3.57 20.68 4.90
N LYS A 229 -4.59 20.36 4.09
CA LYS A 229 -5.65 21.32 3.72
C LYS A 229 -6.33 21.93 4.93
N ARG A 230 -6.68 21.12 5.93
CA ARG A 230 -7.32 21.59 7.18
C ARG A 230 -6.42 22.53 7.98
N HIS A 231 -5.12 22.23 8.05
CA HIS A 231 -4.16 23.11 8.70
C HIS A 231 -4.04 24.45 7.99
N THR A 232 -4.05 24.46 6.66
CA THR A 232 -4.00 25.70 5.87
C THR A 232 -5.28 26.51 6.01
N THR A 233 -6.46 25.88 6.01
CA THR A 233 -7.75 26.60 6.15
C THR A 233 -8.07 27.06 7.56
N GLY A 234 -7.55 26.40 8.60
CA GLY A 234 -7.76 26.79 9.99
C GLY A 234 -6.73 27.79 10.54
N ALA A 235 -5.72 28.13 9.73
CA ALA A 235 -4.70 29.13 10.05
C ALA A 235 -4.88 30.46 9.30
N ALA A 236 -5.90 30.54 8.43
CA ALA A 236 -6.39 31.75 7.78
C ALA A 236 -7.64 32.24 8.51
#